data_AF-A0A969L6C0-F1
#
_entry.id   AF-A0A969L6C0-F1
#
_cell.length_a   1.000
_cell.length_b   1.000
_cell.length_c   1.000
_cell.angle_alpha   90.00
_cell.angle_beta   90.00
_cell.angle_gamma   90.00
#
_symmetry.space_group_name_H-M   'P 1'
#
loop_
_entity.id
_entity.type
_entity.pdbx_description
1 polymer ?
#
loop_
_entity_poly.entity_id
_entity_poly.type
_entity_poly.pdbx_seq_one_letter_code
_entity_poly.pdbx_strand_id
1 'polypeptide(L)'
;MHTHIIPPKLPKFADKFGYGGFVYLDHHKADRARMLIDNQFFREIKSNCWDPAQRIDEYAQFQTQVQVISTIPVMFSYWAKPQDTLEVAQFLNDDMATLIQKYPRHYLGLGTLPMQDTDLAIAELDRCKTELGMVGVQIGSNINQLNLNEAQFFPIFEACQHLGMAVLVHPWEMMGKAQTNKYWLPWLVGMPAETARAIASMIFGGVFEKLPTLRVAFAHAGGSFLPTIGRLEHGFQARPDLVAIDNPVSPRQYL
;
A
#
# COMPACT_ATOMS: atom_id res chain seq x y z
N MET A 1 5.47 -2.50 -12.45
CA MET A 1 5.60 -1.55 -11.33
C MET A 1 4.87 -1.97 -10.03
N HIS A 2 4.25 -3.16 -9.98
CA HIS A 2 3.56 -3.62 -8.77
C HIS A 2 4.04 -5.03 -8.43
N THR A 3 4.96 -5.13 -7.49
CA THR A 3 5.44 -6.41 -6.94
C THR A 3 5.72 -6.25 -5.45
N HIS A 4 5.62 -7.35 -4.69
CA HIS A 4 5.85 -7.33 -3.26
C HIS A 4 7.08 -8.15 -2.89
N ILE A 5 7.79 -7.72 -1.86
CA ILE A 5 8.90 -8.45 -1.24
C ILE A 5 8.79 -8.37 0.29
N ILE A 6 9.40 -9.31 0.99
CA ILE A 6 9.46 -9.36 2.46
C ILE A 6 10.90 -9.67 2.89
N PRO A 7 11.38 -9.10 4.01
CA PRO A 7 12.67 -9.49 4.57
C PRO A 7 12.71 -11.00 4.86
N PRO A 8 13.86 -11.67 4.67
CA PRO A 8 13.99 -13.09 4.93
C PRO A 8 13.80 -13.42 6.42
N LYS A 9 14.07 -12.47 7.31
CA LYS A 9 13.85 -12.61 8.75
C LYS A 9 13.10 -11.40 9.25
N LEU A 10 12.06 -11.63 10.03
CA LEU A 10 11.34 -10.59 10.76
C LEU A 10 11.69 -10.70 12.25
N PRO A 11 11.91 -9.56 12.95
CA PRO A 11 11.87 -9.54 14.40
C PRO A 11 10.55 -10.10 14.90
N LYS A 12 10.55 -10.74 16.07
CA LYS A 12 9.32 -11.07 16.77
C LYS A 12 8.75 -9.80 17.40
N PHE A 13 8.14 -8.96 16.56
CA PHE A 13 7.58 -7.67 16.95
C PHE A 13 6.60 -7.81 18.11
N ALA A 14 5.80 -8.88 18.14
CA ALA A 14 4.87 -9.13 19.24
C ALA A 14 5.57 -9.28 20.60
N ASP A 15 6.70 -10.01 20.65
CA ASP A 15 7.50 -10.16 21.87
C ASP A 15 8.12 -8.83 22.30
N LYS A 16 8.55 -8.02 21.33
CA LYS A 16 9.18 -6.71 21.58
C LYS A 16 8.17 -5.67 22.08
N PHE A 17 7.00 -5.57 21.44
CA PHE A 17 6.00 -4.55 21.76
C PHE A 17 5.05 -4.97 22.90
N GLY A 18 5.01 -6.26 23.23
CA GLY A 18 4.20 -6.80 24.32
C GLY A 18 2.73 -7.04 23.97
N TYR A 19 2.37 -7.08 22.68
CA TYR A 19 1.02 -7.42 22.21
C TYR A 19 1.04 -8.09 20.82
N GLY A 20 -0.02 -8.83 20.50
CA GLY A 20 -0.13 -9.63 19.28
C GLY A 20 -0.50 -8.85 18.02
N GLY A 21 -0.75 -9.59 16.93
CA GLY A 21 -1.23 -9.10 15.63
C GLY A 21 -0.14 -8.92 14.57
N PHE A 22 1.13 -9.04 14.95
CA PHE A 22 2.26 -8.89 14.03
C PHE A 22 2.63 -10.19 13.33
N VAL A 23 3.04 -10.07 12.06
CA VAL A 23 3.52 -11.20 11.28
C VAL A 23 4.91 -11.63 11.75
N TYR A 24 5.13 -12.93 11.84
CA TYR A 24 6.48 -13.50 11.86
C TYR A 24 6.59 -14.68 10.88
N LEU A 25 7.83 -15.04 10.53
CA LEU A 25 8.13 -16.09 9.56
C LEU A 25 8.66 -17.36 10.24
N ASP A 26 8.02 -18.49 9.97
CA ASP A 26 8.50 -19.83 10.32
C ASP A 26 9.11 -20.53 9.08
N HIS A 27 10.43 -20.56 9.02
CA HIS A 27 11.23 -21.20 7.96
C HIS A 27 11.29 -22.71 8.15
N HIS A 28 10.15 -23.36 7.94
CA HIS A 28 10.00 -24.80 8.10
C HIS A 28 10.66 -25.64 6.98
N LYS A 29 11.08 -25.01 5.86
CA LYS A 29 11.82 -25.63 4.75
C LYS A 29 12.86 -24.64 4.20
N ALA A 30 13.85 -25.15 3.46
CA ALA A 30 14.92 -24.33 2.89
C ALA A 30 14.42 -23.24 1.91
N ASP A 31 13.39 -23.55 1.12
CA ASP A 31 12.83 -22.67 0.09
C ASP A 31 11.44 -22.10 0.45
N ARG A 32 10.94 -22.35 1.67
CA ARG A 32 9.58 -21.96 2.08
C ARG A 32 9.49 -21.53 3.52
N ALA A 33 8.65 -20.51 3.75
CA ALA A 33 8.32 -20.02 5.07
C ALA A 33 6.79 -19.93 5.23
N ARG A 34 6.31 -20.18 6.45
CA ARG A 34 4.92 -19.89 6.84
C ARG A 34 4.88 -18.50 7.44
N MET A 35 4.00 -17.66 6.92
CA MET A 35 3.61 -16.41 7.56
C MET A 35 2.58 -16.72 8.63
N LEU A 36 2.89 -16.33 9.85
CA LEU A 36 2.07 -16.57 11.05
C LEU A 36 1.69 -15.23 11.67
N ILE A 37 0.47 -15.13 12.19
CA ILE A 37 -0.01 -14.01 13.01
C ILE A 37 -0.55 -14.63 14.30
N ASP A 38 0.00 -14.27 15.45
CA ASP A 38 -0.39 -14.86 16.75
C ASP A 38 -0.40 -16.39 16.75
N ASN A 39 0.61 -17.00 16.13
CA ASN A 39 0.76 -18.45 15.91
C ASN A 39 -0.30 -19.09 15.00
N GLN A 40 -1.19 -18.31 14.39
CA GLN A 40 -2.16 -18.79 13.41
C GLN A 40 -1.58 -18.71 12.00
N PHE A 41 -1.80 -19.77 11.22
CA PHE A 41 -1.40 -19.83 9.82
C PHE A 41 -2.13 -18.77 8.99
N PHE A 42 -1.35 -17.87 8.39
CA PHE A 42 -1.88 -16.88 7.45
C PHE A 42 -1.72 -17.36 6.00
N ARG A 43 -0.47 -17.62 5.57
CA ARG A 43 -0.15 -18.17 4.24
C ARG A 43 1.25 -18.77 4.19
N GLU A 44 1.51 -19.64 3.22
CA GLU A 44 2.87 -20.09 2.89
C GLU A 44 3.45 -19.23 1.77
N ILE A 45 4.73 -18.89 1.88
CA ILE A 45 5.51 -18.15 0.89
C ILE A 45 6.73 -18.97 0.47
N LYS A 46 7.17 -18.77 -0.78
CA LYS A 46 8.39 -19.37 -1.34
C LYS A 46 9.55 -18.38 -1.27
N SER A 47 10.76 -18.87 -1.45
CA SER A 47 12.00 -18.09 -1.38
C SER A 47 12.03 -16.87 -2.30
N ASN A 48 11.36 -16.89 -3.45
CA ASN A 48 11.22 -15.72 -4.32
C ASN A 48 10.43 -14.53 -3.68
N CYS A 49 9.87 -14.70 -2.49
CA CYS A 49 9.33 -13.59 -1.71
C CYS A 49 10.40 -12.79 -0.95
N TRP A 50 11.60 -13.34 -0.73
CA TRP A 50 12.69 -12.69 0.01
C TRP A 50 14.08 -12.81 -0.62
N ASP A 51 14.27 -13.69 -1.61
CA ASP A 51 15.53 -13.86 -2.34
C ASP A 51 15.55 -12.98 -3.60
N PRO A 52 16.33 -11.88 -3.62
CA PRO A 52 16.41 -10.99 -4.77
C PRO A 52 17.10 -11.64 -5.98
N ALA A 53 18.10 -12.51 -5.79
CA ALA A 53 18.80 -13.11 -6.91
C ALA A 53 17.88 -14.08 -7.67
N GLN A 54 17.17 -14.94 -6.94
CA GLN A 54 16.17 -15.82 -7.53
C GLN A 54 15.11 -15.03 -8.30
N ARG A 55 14.62 -13.90 -7.73
CA ARG A 55 13.63 -13.07 -8.41
C ARG A 55 14.13 -12.47 -9.72
N ILE A 56 15.39 -12.03 -9.76
CA ILE A 56 16.01 -11.51 -11.00
C ILE A 56 15.93 -12.55 -12.10
N ASP A 57 16.35 -13.79 -11.80
CA ASP A 57 16.33 -14.89 -12.77
C ASP A 57 14.90 -15.23 -13.22
N GLU A 58 13.93 -15.21 -12.29
CA GLU A 58 12.53 -15.48 -12.59
C GLU A 58 11.91 -14.40 -13.49
N TYR A 59 12.06 -13.11 -13.16
CA TYR A 59 11.40 -12.06 -13.93
C TYR A 59 12.06 -11.82 -15.29
N ALA A 60 13.36 -12.15 -15.44
CA ALA A 60 14.09 -12.02 -16.70
C ALA A 60 13.45 -12.89 -17.81
N GLN A 61 12.83 -14.01 -17.44
CA GLN A 61 12.10 -14.89 -18.38
C GLN A 61 10.90 -14.18 -19.05
N PHE A 62 10.38 -13.13 -18.43
CA PHE A 62 9.26 -12.33 -18.92
C PHE A 62 9.71 -11.01 -19.57
N GLN A 63 11.00 -10.89 -19.91
CA GLN A 63 11.61 -9.66 -20.46
C GLN A 63 11.43 -8.43 -19.56
N THR A 64 11.15 -8.64 -18.27
CA THR A 64 11.14 -7.55 -17.29
C THR A 64 12.58 -7.19 -16.97
N GLN A 65 12.91 -5.90 -16.98
CA GLN A 65 14.27 -5.42 -16.70
C GLN A 65 14.39 -4.96 -15.25
N VAL A 66 13.37 -4.24 -14.76
CA VAL A 66 13.33 -3.62 -13.43
C VAL A 66 12.01 -3.96 -12.75
N GLN A 67 12.07 -4.35 -11.48
CA GLN A 67 10.90 -4.46 -10.61
C GLN A 67 10.82 -3.26 -9.66
N VAL A 68 9.63 -2.67 -9.57
CA VAL A 68 9.30 -1.78 -8.44
C VAL A 68 8.76 -2.66 -7.33
N ILE A 69 9.41 -2.64 -6.18
CA ILE A 69 9.12 -3.48 -5.01
C ILE A 69 8.52 -2.64 -3.89
N SER A 70 7.63 -3.25 -3.12
CA SER A 70 7.04 -2.70 -1.91
C SER A 70 6.80 -3.80 -0.89
N THR A 71 6.45 -3.44 0.35
CA THR A 71 6.06 -4.43 1.37
C THR A 71 4.75 -5.15 0.99
N ILE A 72 4.43 -6.24 1.68
CA ILE A 72 3.14 -6.92 1.54
C ILE A 72 2.10 -6.18 2.40
N PRO A 73 0.86 -5.94 1.93
CA PRO A 73 -0.13 -5.13 2.65
C PRO A 73 -0.45 -5.54 4.09
N VAL A 74 -0.34 -6.84 4.42
CA VAL A 74 -0.52 -7.33 5.81
C VAL A 74 0.49 -6.73 6.80
N MET A 75 1.60 -6.21 6.29
CA MET A 75 2.66 -5.56 7.07
C MET A 75 2.43 -4.07 7.29
N PHE A 76 1.35 -3.47 6.76
CA PHE A 76 1.05 -2.04 7.00
C PHE A 76 0.82 -1.74 8.48
N SER A 77 0.23 -2.68 9.22
CA SER A 77 0.05 -2.60 10.68
C SER A 77 -0.56 -1.29 11.19
N TYR A 78 -1.48 -0.67 10.42
CA TYR A 78 -2.13 0.59 10.82
C TYR A 78 -2.96 0.48 12.11
N TRP A 79 -3.38 -0.74 12.46
CA TRP A 79 -4.12 -1.04 13.70
C TRP A 79 -3.24 -0.97 14.96
N ALA A 80 -1.91 -1.00 14.82
CA ALA A 80 -0.97 -0.96 15.93
C ALA A 80 -0.73 0.47 16.41
N LYS A 81 -0.03 0.61 17.56
CA LYS A 81 0.35 1.93 18.08
C LYS A 81 1.27 2.64 17.07
N PRO A 82 1.12 3.96 16.84
CA PRO A 82 1.89 4.67 15.81
C PRO A 82 3.41 4.44 15.86
N GLN A 83 4.00 4.49 17.05
CA GLN A 83 5.44 4.29 17.23
C GLN A 83 5.90 2.87 16.89
N ASP A 84 5.07 1.87 17.17
CA ASP A 84 5.38 0.47 16.85
C ASP A 84 5.22 0.23 15.34
N THR A 85 4.21 0.84 14.70
CA THR A 85 4.06 0.82 13.24
C THR A 85 5.23 1.53 12.55
N LEU A 86 5.73 2.64 13.11
CA LEU A 86 6.92 3.31 12.60
C LEU A 86 8.13 2.37 12.65
N GLU A 87 8.34 1.66 13.75
CA GLU A 87 9.47 0.74 13.87
C GLU A 87 9.37 -0.42 12.86
N VAL A 88 8.17 -0.98 12.67
CA VAL A 88 7.92 -1.98 11.62
C VAL A 88 8.19 -1.38 10.23
N ALA A 89 7.72 -0.17 9.96
CA ALA A 89 7.93 0.51 8.68
C ALA A 89 9.42 0.74 8.41
N GLN A 90 10.17 1.26 9.37
CA GLN A 90 11.61 1.49 9.27
C GLN A 90 12.36 0.20 8.99
N PHE A 91 12.07 -0.88 9.73
CA PHE A 91 12.69 -2.18 9.48
C PHE A 91 12.47 -2.67 8.04
N LEU A 92 11.25 -2.54 7.52
CA LEU A 92 10.90 -2.96 6.17
C LEU A 92 11.56 -2.07 5.11
N ASN A 93 11.59 -0.76 5.35
CA ASN A 93 12.18 0.22 4.45
C ASN A 93 13.70 0.06 4.37
N ASP A 94 14.37 -0.22 5.50
CA ASP A 94 15.82 -0.41 5.59
C ASP A 94 16.28 -1.69 4.88
N ASP A 95 15.54 -2.80 5.03
CA ASP A 95 15.81 -4.05 4.29
C ASP A 95 15.67 -3.82 2.78
N MET A 96 14.60 -3.13 2.37
CA MET A 96 14.36 -2.81 0.96
C MET A 96 15.42 -1.86 0.40
N ALA A 97 15.87 -0.86 1.17
CA ALA A 97 16.96 0.03 0.79
C ALA A 97 18.27 -0.73 0.59
N THR A 98 18.59 -1.66 1.49
CA THR A 98 19.76 -2.53 1.37
C THR A 98 19.72 -3.35 0.08
N LEU A 99 18.55 -3.88 -0.27
CA LEU A 99 18.35 -4.62 -1.51
C LEU A 99 18.55 -3.74 -2.74
N ILE A 100 17.96 -2.55 -2.78
CA ILE A 100 18.08 -1.60 -3.90
C ILE A 100 19.54 -1.18 -4.10
N GLN A 101 20.26 -0.90 -3.01
CA GLN A 101 21.69 -0.57 -3.08
C GLN A 101 22.54 -1.74 -3.63
N LYS A 102 22.18 -2.97 -3.27
CA LYS A 102 22.90 -4.17 -3.75
C LYS A 102 22.60 -4.50 -5.22
N TYR A 103 21.38 -4.21 -5.70
CA TYR A 103 20.91 -4.54 -7.04
C TYR A 103 20.25 -3.34 -7.76
N PRO A 104 20.97 -2.21 -7.94
CA PRO A 104 20.37 -0.93 -8.32
C PRO A 104 19.84 -0.87 -9.76
N ARG A 105 20.27 -1.80 -10.62
CA ARG A 105 19.76 -1.93 -12.00
C ARG A 105 18.50 -2.79 -12.10
N HIS A 106 18.15 -3.49 -11.02
CA HIS A 106 17.09 -4.49 -11.00
C HIS A 106 15.88 -4.04 -10.18
N TYR A 107 16.08 -3.15 -9.20
CA TYR A 107 15.03 -2.77 -8.25
C TYR A 107 14.90 -1.27 -8.02
N LEU A 108 13.65 -0.84 -7.85
CA LEU A 108 13.27 0.46 -7.30
C LEU A 108 12.31 0.22 -6.14
N GLY A 109 12.37 1.05 -5.09
CA GLY A 109 11.58 0.84 -3.87
C GLY A 109 10.43 1.82 -3.69
N LEU A 110 9.34 1.30 -3.13
CA LEU A 110 8.25 2.06 -2.53
C LEU A 110 8.21 1.78 -1.03
N GLY A 111 8.48 2.82 -0.22
CA GLY A 111 8.44 2.71 1.24
C GLY A 111 7.03 2.49 1.78
N THR A 112 6.93 1.99 3.01
CA THR A 112 5.67 1.98 3.79
C THR A 112 5.75 3.01 4.92
N LEU A 113 4.61 3.55 5.35
CA LEU A 113 4.52 4.63 6.33
C LEU A 113 3.56 4.26 7.47
N PRO A 114 3.74 4.78 8.70
CA PRO A 114 2.75 4.69 9.79
C PRO A 114 1.58 5.67 9.56
N MET A 115 0.74 5.40 8.56
CA MET A 115 -0.27 6.34 8.06
C MET A 115 -1.33 6.78 9.08
N GLN A 116 -1.49 6.08 10.21
CA GLN A 116 -2.41 6.47 11.28
C GLN A 116 -1.91 7.67 12.11
N ASP A 117 -0.67 8.11 11.90
CA ASP A 117 -0.07 9.28 12.53
C ASP A 117 0.61 10.15 11.47
N THR A 118 0.06 11.35 11.27
CA THR A 118 0.47 12.26 10.19
C THR A 118 1.92 12.69 10.32
N ASP A 119 2.37 13.05 11.52
CA ASP A 119 3.72 13.59 11.72
C ASP A 119 4.78 12.50 11.54
N LEU A 120 4.53 11.31 12.10
CA LEU A 120 5.42 10.16 11.91
C LEU A 120 5.46 9.70 10.44
N ALA A 121 4.33 9.72 9.75
CA ALA A 121 4.27 9.36 8.33
C ALA A 121 5.09 10.33 7.47
N ILE A 122 5.01 11.64 7.72
CA ILE A 122 5.79 12.64 6.99
C ILE A 122 7.28 12.51 7.29
N ALA A 123 7.65 12.30 8.57
CA ALA A 123 9.06 12.11 8.95
C ALA A 123 9.67 10.87 8.27
N GLU A 124 8.95 9.74 8.24
CA GLU A 124 9.44 8.53 7.58
C GLU A 124 9.42 8.66 6.05
N LEU A 125 8.48 9.42 5.48
CA LEU A 125 8.44 9.74 4.05
C LEU A 125 9.68 10.54 3.63
N ASP A 126 10.06 11.56 4.42
CA ASP A 126 11.28 12.33 4.18
C ASP A 126 12.51 11.41 4.19
N ARG A 127 12.65 10.57 5.23
CA ARG A 127 13.74 9.59 5.34
C ARG A 127 13.79 8.62 4.16
N CYS A 128 12.63 8.11 3.73
CA CYS A 128 12.50 7.26 2.55
C CYS A 128 13.11 7.93 1.31
N LYS A 129 12.87 9.24 1.13
CA LYS A 129 13.38 10.01 -0.01
C LYS A 129 14.85 10.34 0.13
N THR A 130 15.24 10.92 1.25
CA THR A 130 16.53 11.61 1.44
C THR A 130 17.66 10.65 1.78
N GLU A 131 17.36 9.57 2.50
CA GLU A 131 18.35 8.61 2.99
C GLU A 131 18.29 7.25 2.28
N LEU A 132 17.08 6.76 1.98
CA LEU A 132 16.88 5.40 1.47
C LEU A 132 16.80 5.28 -0.05
N GLY A 133 16.68 6.40 -0.76
CA GLY A 133 16.59 6.42 -2.23
C GLY A 133 15.27 5.85 -2.78
N MET A 134 14.20 5.84 -1.98
CA MET A 134 12.89 5.39 -2.42
C MET A 134 12.29 6.38 -3.44
N VAL A 135 11.62 5.85 -4.46
CA VAL A 135 10.99 6.67 -5.52
C VAL A 135 9.53 7.01 -5.24
N GLY A 136 8.99 6.44 -4.16
CA GLY A 136 7.61 6.58 -3.77
C GLY A 136 7.28 5.79 -2.51
N VAL A 137 5.99 5.67 -2.22
CA VAL A 137 5.45 4.89 -1.11
C VAL A 137 4.28 4.03 -1.56
N GLN A 138 4.02 2.95 -0.84
CA GLN A 138 2.81 2.16 -0.94
C GLN A 138 1.97 2.34 0.33
N ILE A 139 0.68 2.62 0.15
CA ILE A 139 -0.29 2.79 1.24
C ILE A 139 -1.53 1.92 1.01
N GLY A 140 -2.31 1.69 2.07
CA GLY A 140 -3.61 1.03 1.98
C GLY A 140 -4.69 1.90 1.31
N SER A 141 -5.73 1.25 0.77
CA SER A 141 -6.95 1.92 0.25
C SER A 141 -7.80 2.58 1.34
N ASN A 142 -7.56 2.23 2.59
CA ASN A 142 -8.00 2.92 3.80
C ASN A 142 -6.95 2.76 4.88
N ILE A 143 -7.06 3.60 5.91
CA ILE A 143 -6.26 3.52 7.13
C ILE A 143 -7.26 3.35 8.27
N ASN A 144 -7.33 2.16 8.86
CA ASN A 144 -8.30 1.83 9.91
C ASN A 144 -9.74 2.26 9.54
N GLN A 145 -10.19 1.90 8.33
CA GLN A 145 -11.49 2.25 7.76
C GLN A 145 -11.71 3.72 7.36
N LEU A 146 -10.76 4.62 7.63
CA LEU A 146 -10.82 6.00 7.16
C LEU A 146 -10.53 6.11 5.66
N ASN A 147 -11.28 6.96 4.97
CA ASN A 147 -11.11 7.21 3.54
C ASN A 147 -9.85 8.05 3.27
N LEU A 148 -9.30 7.98 2.06
CA LEU A 148 -8.09 8.73 1.71
C LEU A 148 -8.34 10.24 1.52
N ASN A 149 -9.57 10.73 1.65
CA ASN A 149 -9.87 12.17 1.66
C ASN A 149 -9.99 12.77 3.06
N GLU A 150 -9.80 11.99 4.14
CA GLU A 150 -9.84 12.57 5.48
C GLU A 150 -8.73 13.62 5.65
N ALA A 151 -9.06 14.70 6.37
CA ALA A 151 -8.20 15.87 6.51
C ALA A 151 -6.79 15.53 7.03
N GLN A 152 -6.67 14.52 7.89
CA GLN A 152 -5.38 14.09 8.46
C GLN A 152 -4.40 13.51 7.43
N PHE A 153 -4.86 13.03 6.28
CA PHE A 153 -4.00 12.46 5.24
C PHE A 153 -3.51 13.50 4.22
N PHE A 154 -4.18 14.66 4.12
CA PHE A 154 -3.79 15.73 3.21
C PHE A 154 -2.33 16.19 3.37
N PRO A 155 -1.83 16.47 4.59
CA PRO A 155 -0.44 16.85 4.78
C PRO A 155 0.57 15.79 4.29
N ILE A 156 0.22 14.51 4.37
CA ILE A 156 1.06 13.41 3.87
C ILE A 156 1.13 13.45 2.34
N PHE A 157 0.00 13.68 1.66
CA PHE A 157 -0.02 13.82 0.20
C PHE A 157 0.67 15.09 -0.27
N GLU A 158 0.56 16.20 0.46
CA GLU A 158 1.32 17.43 0.21
C GLU A 158 2.82 17.17 0.27
N ALA A 159 3.28 16.44 1.30
CA ALA A 159 4.68 16.04 1.42
C ALA A 159 5.12 15.11 0.28
N CYS A 160 4.27 14.16 -0.14
CA CYS A 160 4.56 13.30 -1.29
C CYS A 160 4.75 14.13 -2.57
N GLN A 161 3.87 15.10 -2.82
CA GLN A 161 3.99 16.01 -3.97
C GLN A 161 5.27 16.84 -3.89
N HIS A 162 5.56 17.45 -2.74
CA HIS A 162 6.74 18.28 -2.52
C HIS A 162 8.05 17.51 -2.76
N LEU A 163 8.14 16.28 -2.24
CA LEU A 163 9.31 15.41 -2.38
C LEU A 163 9.39 14.72 -3.76
N GLY A 164 8.37 14.92 -4.61
CA GLY A 164 8.24 14.26 -5.90
C GLY A 164 8.09 12.74 -5.78
N MET A 165 7.53 12.24 -4.68
CA MET A 165 7.32 10.82 -4.42
C MET A 165 6.00 10.33 -5.02
N ALA A 166 6.04 9.18 -5.69
CA ALA A 166 4.83 8.54 -6.20
C ALA A 166 4.10 7.78 -5.07
N VAL A 167 2.77 7.70 -5.14
CA VAL A 167 1.94 6.93 -4.20
C VAL A 167 1.31 5.76 -4.94
N LEU A 168 1.56 4.53 -4.47
CA LEU A 168 0.85 3.33 -4.90
C LEU A 168 -0.22 3.00 -3.86
N VAL A 169 -1.49 3.12 -4.23
CA VAL A 169 -2.61 2.71 -3.37
C VAL A 169 -2.90 1.24 -3.63
N HIS A 170 -2.77 0.42 -2.58
CA HIS A 170 -3.07 -1.01 -2.61
C HIS A 170 -4.33 -1.32 -1.79
N PRO A 171 -5.27 -2.14 -2.31
CA PRO A 171 -6.43 -2.52 -1.52
C PRO A 171 -6.03 -3.25 -0.23
N TRP A 172 -6.60 -2.78 0.87
CA TRP A 172 -6.43 -3.32 2.22
C TRP A 172 -7.77 -3.25 2.97
N GLU A 173 -7.94 -4.10 3.98
CA GLU A 173 -9.12 -4.10 4.86
C GLU A 173 -10.47 -4.00 4.12
N MET A 174 -10.77 -5.03 3.33
CA MET A 174 -11.90 -5.01 2.41
C MET A 174 -13.27 -4.88 3.09
N MET A 175 -14.12 -3.99 2.55
CA MET A 175 -15.52 -3.87 2.92
C MET A 175 -16.23 -5.22 2.83
N GLY A 176 -17.03 -5.53 3.84
CA GLY A 176 -17.81 -6.77 3.88
C GLY A 176 -16.97 -8.04 4.00
N LYS A 177 -15.70 -7.95 4.42
CA LYS A 177 -14.80 -9.12 4.59
C LYS A 177 -15.44 -10.21 5.44
N ALA A 178 -16.08 -9.85 6.56
CA ALA A 178 -16.72 -10.81 7.45
C ALA A 178 -17.81 -11.66 6.76
N GLN A 179 -18.47 -11.12 5.72
CA GLN A 179 -19.53 -11.79 4.96
C GLN A 179 -19.01 -12.50 3.71
N THR A 180 -17.76 -12.27 3.31
CA THR A 180 -17.19 -12.73 2.04
C THR A 180 -16.13 -13.81 2.20
N ASN A 181 -16.01 -14.48 3.35
CA ASN A 181 -14.92 -15.44 3.63
C ASN A 181 -14.87 -16.71 2.74
N LYS A 182 -15.85 -16.96 1.88
CA LYS A 182 -15.90 -18.12 0.98
C LYS A 182 -15.46 -17.75 -0.45
N TYR A 183 -15.04 -18.76 -1.22
CA TYR A 183 -14.73 -18.65 -2.65
C TYR A 183 -13.72 -17.57 -3.03
N TRP A 184 -12.85 -17.19 -2.09
CA TRP A 184 -11.85 -16.14 -2.31
C TRP A 184 -12.46 -14.77 -2.69
N LEU A 185 -13.75 -14.55 -2.36
CA LEU A 185 -14.47 -13.30 -2.62
C LEU A 185 -13.83 -12.04 -2.02
N PRO A 186 -13.08 -12.07 -0.89
CA PRO A 186 -12.46 -10.85 -0.40
C PRO A 186 -11.43 -10.31 -1.42
N TRP A 187 -10.81 -11.20 -2.21
CA TRP A 187 -9.88 -10.83 -3.29
C TRP A 187 -10.60 -10.55 -4.60
N LEU A 188 -11.58 -11.39 -4.98
CA LEU A 188 -12.24 -11.29 -6.28
C LEU A 188 -13.25 -10.14 -6.37
N VAL A 189 -13.86 -9.75 -5.25
CA VAL A 189 -14.90 -8.71 -5.19
C VAL A 189 -14.49 -7.59 -4.24
N GLY A 190 -14.00 -7.93 -3.04
CA GLY A 190 -13.65 -6.95 -2.01
C GLY A 190 -12.53 -6.00 -2.46
N MET A 191 -11.38 -6.54 -2.91
CA MET A 191 -10.23 -5.71 -3.32
C MET A 191 -10.55 -4.75 -4.49
N PRO A 192 -11.24 -5.18 -5.57
CA PRO A 192 -11.67 -4.25 -6.61
C PRO A 192 -12.58 -3.13 -6.08
N ALA A 193 -13.54 -3.45 -5.22
CA ALA A 193 -14.46 -2.49 -4.63
C ALA A 193 -13.75 -1.49 -3.71
N GLU A 194 -12.80 -1.95 -2.90
CA GLU A 194 -11.96 -1.07 -2.06
C GLU A 194 -11.15 -0.08 -2.86
N THR A 195 -10.55 -0.54 -3.96
CA THR A 195 -9.77 0.34 -4.84
C THR A 195 -10.68 1.40 -5.46
N ALA A 196 -11.88 1.02 -5.90
CA ALA A 196 -12.86 1.96 -6.43
C ALA A 196 -13.32 2.99 -5.39
N ARG A 197 -13.55 2.56 -4.14
CA ARG A 197 -13.86 3.46 -3.01
C ARG A 197 -12.72 4.46 -2.78
N ALA A 198 -11.47 4.00 -2.76
CA ALA A 198 -10.31 4.86 -2.57
C ALA A 198 -10.23 5.94 -3.66
N ILE A 199 -10.30 5.54 -4.94
CA ILE A 199 -10.29 6.48 -6.07
C ILE A 199 -11.43 7.50 -5.96
N ALA A 200 -12.66 7.02 -5.75
CA ALA A 200 -13.83 7.90 -5.64
C ALA A 200 -13.69 8.89 -4.48
N SER A 201 -13.19 8.44 -3.32
CA SER A 201 -12.97 9.31 -2.16
C SER A 201 -11.93 10.40 -2.45
N MET A 202 -10.79 10.05 -3.08
CA MET A 202 -9.75 11.03 -3.42
C MET A 202 -10.23 12.04 -4.47
N ILE A 203 -11.00 11.60 -5.46
CA ILE A 203 -11.61 12.49 -6.47
C ILE A 203 -12.61 13.42 -5.79
N PHE A 204 -13.65 12.89 -5.14
CA PHE A 204 -14.72 13.72 -4.59
C PHE A 204 -14.25 14.61 -3.45
N GLY A 205 -13.25 14.17 -2.67
CA GLY A 205 -12.60 14.98 -1.64
C GLY A 205 -11.65 16.06 -2.17
N GLY A 206 -11.49 16.16 -3.50
CA GLY A 206 -10.69 17.20 -4.14
C GLY A 206 -9.17 17.05 -3.94
N VAL A 207 -8.69 15.84 -3.64
CA VAL A 207 -7.26 15.59 -3.40
C VAL A 207 -6.44 15.99 -4.63
N PHE A 208 -6.88 15.58 -5.82
CA PHE A 208 -6.19 15.87 -7.08
C PHE A 208 -6.31 17.33 -7.52
N GLU A 209 -7.37 18.04 -7.13
CA GLU A 209 -7.51 19.47 -7.39
C GLU A 209 -6.57 20.31 -6.51
N LYS A 210 -6.45 19.93 -5.24
CA LYS A 210 -5.53 20.58 -4.30
C LYS A 210 -4.07 20.25 -4.59
N LEU A 211 -3.81 19.05 -5.12
CA LEU A 211 -2.47 18.51 -5.37
C LEU A 211 -2.31 18.06 -6.82
N PRO A 212 -2.25 19.00 -7.78
CA PRO A 212 -2.32 18.70 -9.21
C PRO A 212 -1.08 17.99 -9.77
N THR A 213 0.04 17.97 -9.05
CA THR A 213 1.27 17.27 -9.47
C THR A 213 1.55 16.00 -8.66
N LEU A 214 0.66 15.64 -7.73
CA LEU A 214 0.73 14.38 -6.99
C LEU A 214 0.58 13.20 -7.96
N ARG A 215 1.53 12.28 -7.92
CA ARG A 215 1.54 11.09 -8.78
C ARG A 215 0.98 9.90 -8.00
N VAL A 216 -0.23 9.46 -8.35
CA VAL A 216 -0.89 8.32 -7.69
C VAL A 216 -1.15 7.21 -8.71
N ALA A 217 -0.80 5.99 -8.34
CA ALA A 217 -1.16 4.78 -9.06
C ALA A 217 -2.07 3.92 -8.17
N PHE A 218 -3.13 3.36 -8.73
CA PHE A 218 -4.02 2.45 -8.04
C PHE A 218 -3.80 1.02 -8.53
N ALA A 219 -3.60 0.10 -7.60
CA ALA A 219 -3.36 -1.31 -7.91
C ALA A 219 -4.52 -1.92 -8.74
N HIS A 220 -4.21 -3.00 -9.46
CA HIS A 220 -5.20 -3.81 -10.19
C HIS A 220 -6.07 -3.00 -11.18
N ALA A 221 -5.46 -2.08 -11.92
CA ALA A 221 -6.13 -1.22 -12.92
C ALA A 221 -7.30 -0.39 -12.34
N GLY A 222 -7.20 0.01 -11.07
CA GLY A 222 -8.25 0.77 -10.39
C GLY A 222 -9.43 -0.08 -9.89
N GLY A 223 -9.30 -1.40 -9.90
CA GLY A 223 -10.33 -2.30 -9.40
C GLY A 223 -11.64 -2.17 -10.18
N SER A 224 -12.75 -1.94 -9.48
CA SER A 224 -14.06 -1.76 -10.12
C SER A 224 -14.40 -0.29 -10.45
N PHE A 225 -13.43 0.63 -10.35
CA PHE A 225 -13.66 2.05 -10.65
C PHE A 225 -14.06 2.28 -12.10
N LEU A 226 -13.29 1.75 -13.06
CA LEU A 226 -13.56 1.95 -14.49
C LEU A 226 -14.94 1.41 -14.90
N PRO A 227 -15.36 0.19 -14.52
CA PRO A 227 -16.72 -0.27 -14.78
C PRO A 227 -17.83 0.55 -14.12
N THR A 228 -17.55 1.23 -13.00
CA THR A 228 -18.55 1.98 -12.24
C THR A 228 -18.56 3.49 -12.53
N ILE A 229 -17.66 3.99 -13.39
CA ILE A 229 -17.50 5.42 -13.66
C ILE A 229 -18.81 6.11 -14.10
N GLY A 230 -19.60 5.47 -14.97
CA GLY A 230 -20.86 6.04 -15.43
C GLY A 230 -21.88 6.24 -14.29
N ARG A 231 -21.87 5.36 -13.28
CA ARG A 231 -22.70 5.51 -12.09
C ARG A 231 -22.23 6.65 -11.20
N LEU A 232 -20.91 6.78 -11.03
CA LEU A 232 -20.30 7.86 -10.23
C LEU A 232 -20.58 9.22 -10.84
N GLU A 233 -20.39 9.37 -12.16
CA GLU A 233 -20.69 10.60 -12.89
C GLU A 233 -22.19 10.94 -12.86
N HIS A 234 -23.06 9.94 -13.04
CA HIS A 234 -24.50 10.19 -12.94
C HIS A 234 -24.90 10.68 -11.55
N GLY A 235 -24.33 10.10 -10.49
CA GLY A 235 -24.53 10.56 -9.11
C GLY A 235 -24.04 11.99 -8.90
N PHE A 236 -22.85 12.32 -9.43
CA PHE A 236 -22.28 13.66 -9.41
C PHE A 236 -23.20 14.71 -10.05
N GLN A 237 -23.77 14.41 -11.21
CA GLN A 237 -24.67 15.32 -11.95
C GLN A 237 -26.06 15.42 -11.33
N ALA A 238 -26.62 14.29 -10.87
CA ALA A 238 -27.98 14.24 -10.36
C ALA A 238 -28.08 14.76 -8.91
N ARG A 239 -27.02 14.61 -8.11
CA ARG A 239 -26.97 14.98 -6.68
C ARG A 239 -25.68 15.75 -6.35
N PRO A 240 -25.41 16.90 -7.02
CA PRO A 240 -24.23 17.71 -6.72
C PRO A 240 -24.23 18.20 -5.27
N ASP A 241 -25.42 18.34 -4.66
CA ASP A 241 -25.61 18.66 -3.24
C ASP A 241 -25.00 17.63 -2.27
N LEU A 242 -24.82 16.39 -2.72
CA LEU A 242 -24.24 15.31 -1.91
C LEU A 242 -22.86 14.87 -2.38
N VAL A 243 -22.58 14.98 -3.68
CA VAL A 243 -21.38 14.39 -4.30
C VAL A 243 -20.32 15.45 -4.62
N ALA A 244 -20.72 16.62 -5.12
CA ALA A 244 -19.80 17.69 -5.54
C ALA A 244 -19.51 18.69 -4.41
N ILE A 245 -19.48 18.20 -3.15
CA ILE A 245 -19.35 19.04 -1.95
C ILE A 245 -17.97 19.66 -1.80
N ASP A 246 -16.91 18.88 -2.07
CA ASP A 246 -15.52 19.31 -1.90
C ASP A 246 -14.78 19.45 -3.25
N ASN A 247 -15.37 18.94 -4.34
CA ASN A 247 -14.81 18.99 -5.67
C ASN A 247 -15.90 19.21 -6.73
N PRO A 248 -15.89 20.33 -7.47
CA PRO A 248 -16.85 20.60 -8.55
C PRO A 248 -16.47 19.97 -9.90
N VAL A 249 -15.40 19.16 -9.97
CA VAL A 249 -14.94 18.51 -11.21
C VAL A 249 -15.55 17.10 -11.34
N SER A 250 -16.11 16.79 -12.51
CA SER A 250 -16.68 15.46 -12.80
C SER A 250 -15.62 14.37 -12.68
N PRO A 251 -15.93 13.20 -12.06
CA PRO A 251 -14.98 12.10 -11.95
C PRO A 251 -14.52 11.55 -13.31
N ARG A 252 -15.27 11.83 -14.38
CA ARG A 252 -14.91 11.45 -15.76
C ARG A 252 -13.68 12.18 -16.28
N GLN A 253 -13.37 13.37 -15.76
CA GLN A 253 -12.23 14.19 -16.22
C GLN A 253 -10.87 13.66 -15.72
N TYR A 254 -10.88 12.65 -14.85
CA TYR A 254 -9.67 12.00 -14.32
C TYR A 254 -9.28 10.72 -15.09
N LEU A 255 -9.91 10.47 -16.25
CA LEU A 255 -9.60 9.35 -17.17
C LEU A 255 -8.91 9.86 -18.43
#